data_AF-A0AAW9NP21-F1
#
_entry.id   AF-A0AAW9NP21-F1
#
_cell.length_a   1.000
_cell.length_b   1.000
_cell.length_c   1.000
_cell.angle_alpha   90.00
_cell.angle_beta   90.00
_cell.angle_gamma   90.00
#
_symmetry.space_group_name_H-M   'P 1'
#
loop_
_entity.id
_entity.type
_entity.pdbx_description
1 polymer ?
#
loop_
_entity_poly.entity_id
_entity_poly.type
_entity_poly.pdbx_seq_one_letter_code
_entity_poly.pdbx_strand_id
1 'polypeptide(L)'
;MPAPVVSWWNADNTTQQTRWDIGTVDAGKISAATTFLVWNNRSGASDVSDMQNATITTKAADTTDTGELVLNRWIEVKVKSLGEGSVNKIGYNATATPPGPVTRRVATTSSTTNADGTFTPGVAPHAVDPVVGTVDILGVKNSGDIASAKGNFVELVLQANVPTNASAGKVDFLTRISYQYV
;
A
#
# COMPACT_ATOMS: atom_id res chain seq x y z
N MET A 1 1.94 18.93 -11.33
CA MET A 1 3.36 18.69 -10.95
C MET A 1 3.85 17.42 -11.67
N PRO A 2 5.13 16.99 -11.60
CA PRO A 2 5.53 15.67 -12.12
C PRO A 2 4.73 14.54 -11.46
N ALA A 3 4.51 13.43 -12.15
CA ALA A 3 3.74 12.31 -11.62
C ALA A 3 4.39 11.68 -10.36
N PRO A 4 3.59 11.08 -9.46
CA PRO A 4 4.11 10.39 -8.27
C PRO A 4 5.13 9.31 -8.62
N VAL A 5 6.19 9.20 -7.82
CA VAL A 5 7.28 8.22 -8.00
C VAL A 5 7.18 7.17 -6.89
N VAL A 6 6.49 6.08 -7.18
CA VAL A 6 6.16 5.04 -6.19
C VAL A 6 7.26 3.99 -6.10
N SER A 7 7.68 3.65 -4.87
CA SER A 7 8.62 2.56 -4.61
C SER A 7 8.31 1.81 -3.32
N TRP A 8 8.67 0.54 -3.25
CA TRP A 8 8.45 -0.33 -2.09
C TRP A 8 9.80 -0.68 -1.47
N TRP A 9 9.88 -0.63 -0.15
CA TRP A 9 11.10 -0.90 0.61
C TRP A 9 10.80 -1.84 1.77
N ASN A 10 11.82 -2.53 2.25
CA ASN A 10 11.75 -3.33 3.47
C ASN A 10 11.55 -2.43 4.71
N ALA A 11 11.23 -3.06 5.84
CA ALA A 11 10.86 -2.39 7.09
C ALA A 11 11.93 -1.44 7.64
N ASP A 12 13.21 -1.77 7.43
CA ASP A 12 14.38 -0.98 7.81
C ASP A 12 14.77 0.08 6.77
N ASN A 13 14.02 0.19 5.66
CA ASN A 13 14.21 1.19 4.61
C ASN A 13 15.58 1.12 3.89
N THR A 14 16.21 -0.05 3.85
CA THR A 14 17.57 -0.25 3.30
C THR A 14 17.58 -0.86 1.91
N THR A 15 16.59 -1.69 1.58
CA THR A 15 16.54 -2.45 0.33
C THR A 15 15.18 -2.30 -0.33
N GLN A 16 15.20 -1.82 -1.58
CA GLN A 16 14.00 -1.75 -2.40
C GLN A 16 13.47 -3.15 -2.69
N GLN A 17 12.17 -3.34 -2.50
CA GLN A 17 11.45 -4.59 -2.73
C GLN A 17 10.73 -4.52 -4.06
N THR A 18 11.10 -5.38 -5.00
CA THR A 18 10.45 -5.51 -6.31
C THR A 18 9.54 -6.74 -6.39
N ARG A 19 9.58 -7.59 -5.36
CA ARG A 19 8.83 -8.84 -5.26
C ARG A 19 8.52 -9.13 -3.79
N TRP A 20 7.39 -9.79 -3.54
CA TRP A 20 7.04 -10.33 -2.23
C TRP A 20 6.91 -11.84 -2.31
N ASP A 21 7.84 -12.55 -1.66
CA ASP A 21 7.82 -14.00 -1.53
C ASP A 21 7.33 -14.41 -0.14
N ILE A 22 6.14 -15.00 -0.09
CA ILE A 22 5.54 -15.50 1.17
C ILE A 22 6.15 -16.85 1.58
N GLY A 23 6.71 -17.57 0.61
CA GLY A 23 7.22 -18.94 0.81
C GLY A 23 6.10 -19.98 0.86
N THR A 24 6.38 -21.10 1.50
CA THR A 24 5.40 -22.19 1.70
C THR A 24 4.57 -21.93 2.94
N VAL A 25 3.25 -22.03 2.81
CA VAL A 25 2.30 -21.89 3.91
C VAL A 25 1.34 -23.06 3.86
N ASP A 26 1.21 -23.77 4.98
CA ASP A 26 0.26 -24.88 5.08
C ASP A 26 -1.18 -24.37 5.11
N ALA A 27 -2.11 -25.14 4.53
CA ALA A 27 -3.52 -24.83 4.59
C ALA A 27 -4.02 -24.74 6.05
N GLY A 28 -4.84 -23.73 6.35
CA GLY A 28 -5.31 -23.44 7.70
C GLY A 28 -4.30 -22.69 8.58
N LYS A 29 -3.20 -22.17 8.01
CA LYS A 29 -2.20 -21.36 8.72
C LYS A 29 -2.12 -19.94 8.18
N ILE A 30 -1.62 -19.07 9.06
CA ILE A 30 -1.24 -17.69 8.72
C ILE A 30 0.28 -17.69 8.47
N SER A 31 0.70 -17.02 7.39
CA SER A 31 2.12 -16.86 7.07
C SER A 31 2.84 -15.96 8.07
N ALA A 32 4.18 -15.92 7.99
CA ALA A 32 4.91 -14.82 8.62
C ALA A 32 4.45 -13.48 8.03
N ALA A 33 4.35 -12.46 8.87
CA ALA A 33 4.01 -11.11 8.45
C ALA A 33 5.22 -10.43 7.82
N THR A 34 5.02 -9.74 6.70
CA THR A 34 6.04 -8.95 6.01
C THR A 34 5.68 -7.48 6.10
N THR A 35 6.63 -6.64 6.53
CA THR A 35 6.43 -5.19 6.59
C THR A 35 7.08 -4.51 5.39
N PHE A 36 6.34 -3.64 4.72
CA PHE A 36 6.82 -2.79 3.63
C PHE A 36 6.62 -1.33 3.95
N LEU A 37 7.57 -0.51 3.51
CA LEU A 37 7.42 0.93 3.41
C LEU A 37 7.12 1.28 1.96
N VAL A 38 5.92 1.78 1.69
CA VAL A 38 5.57 2.27 0.36
C VAL A 38 5.72 3.77 0.33
N TRP A 39 6.58 4.24 -0.55
CA TRP A 39 6.97 5.63 -0.68
C TRP A 39 6.35 6.29 -1.90
N ASN A 40 6.11 7.59 -1.80
CA ASN A 40 6.06 8.53 -2.92
C ASN A 40 7.27 9.49 -2.82
N ASN A 41 8.06 9.56 -3.89
CA ASN A 41 9.20 10.46 -4.03
C ASN A 41 10.36 10.23 -3.03
N ARG A 42 10.67 8.98 -2.69
CA ARG A 42 11.76 8.66 -1.74
C ARG A 42 13.09 9.28 -2.20
N SER A 43 13.73 10.07 -1.34
CA SER A 43 14.99 10.76 -1.63
C SER A 43 14.94 11.68 -2.87
N GLY A 44 13.75 12.14 -3.25
CA GLY A 44 13.56 13.04 -4.39
C GLY A 44 14.14 14.43 -4.13
N ALA A 45 14.82 14.99 -5.14
CA ALA A 45 15.41 16.33 -5.07
C ALA A 45 14.40 17.47 -5.36
N SER A 46 13.29 17.15 -6.01
CA SER A 46 12.20 18.06 -6.35
C SER A 46 10.86 17.46 -5.97
N ASP A 47 9.86 18.30 -5.74
CA ASP A 47 8.50 17.85 -5.46
C ASP A 47 7.89 17.16 -6.69
N VAL A 48 7.09 16.14 -6.42
CA VAL A 48 6.17 15.50 -7.38
C VAL A 48 4.74 15.62 -6.83
N SER A 49 3.75 15.23 -7.63
CA SER A 49 2.37 15.21 -7.18
C SER A 49 2.16 14.27 -6.00
N ASP A 50 1.24 14.64 -5.11
CA ASP A 50 0.81 13.75 -4.03
C ASP A 50 -0.01 12.58 -4.58
N MET A 51 0.01 11.45 -3.87
CA MET A 51 -0.92 10.36 -4.12
C MET A 51 -2.22 10.65 -3.37
N GLN A 52 -3.32 10.72 -4.13
CA GLN A 52 -4.66 10.95 -3.62
C GLN A 52 -5.52 9.69 -3.77
N ASN A 53 -6.45 9.46 -2.83
CA ASN A 53 -7.30 8.27 -2.76
C ASN A 53 -6.55 6.94 -2.97
N ALA A 54 -5.38 6.83 -2.35
CA ALA A 54 -4.52 5.68 -2.49
C ALA A 54 -5.15 4.45 -1.82
N THR A 55 -5.20 3.34 -2.56
CA THR A 55 -5.75 2.08 -2.07
C THR A 55 -4.87 0.90 -2.48
N ILE A 56 -4.84 -0.14 -1.65
CA ILE A 56 -4.18 -1.42 -1.92
C ILE A 56 -5.20 -2.52 -2.14
N THR A 57 -4.90 -3.40 -3.10
CA THR A 57 -5.60 -4.67 -3.29
C THR A 57 -4.67 -5.73 -3.89
N THR A 58 -5.16 -6.95 -4.03
CA THR A 58 -4.50 -7.99 -4.81
C THR A 58 -5.21 -8.20 -6.14
N LYS A 59 -4.44 -8.54 -7.16
CA LYS A 59 -4.92 -9.01 -8.45
C LYS A 59 -4.28 -10.34 -8.79
N ALA A 60 -4.95 -11.12 -9.63
CA ALA A 60 -4.33 -12.33 -10.13
C ALA A 60 -3.15 -11.97 -11.06
N ALA A 61 -2.20 -12.89 -11.21
CA ALA A 61 -1.05 -12.68 -12.09
C ALA A 61 -1.44 -12.74 -13.57
N ASP A 62 -2.50 -13.49 -13.90
CA ASP A 62 -3.21 -13.40 -15.16
C ASP A 62 -4.24 -12.26 -15.11
N THR A 63 -4.53 -11.63 -16.24
CA THR A 63 -5.43 -10.47 -16.32
C THR A 63 -6.90 -10.79 -15.98
N THR A 64 -7.16 -12.02 -15.57
CA THR A 64 -8.45 -12.54 -15.12
C THR A 64 -8.40 -12.59 -13.60
N ASP A 65 -9.28 -11.88 -12.88
CA ASP A 65 -9.31 -11.85 -11.41
C ASP A 65 -9.78 -13.21 -10.80
N THR A 66 -9.31 -14.35 -11.33
CA THR A 66 -9.82 -15.72 -11.11
C THR A 66 -8.97 -16.57 -10.16
N GLY A 67 -7.80 -16.08 -9.74
CA GLY A 67 -6.95 -16.78 -8.78
C GLY A 67 -7.61 -16.95 -7.41
N GLU A 68 -7.55 -18.16 -6.85
CA GLU A 68 -8.23 -18.52 -5.59
C GLU A 68 -7.84 -17.57 -4.44
N LEU A 69 -6.55 -17.23 -4.32
CA LEU A 69 -6.03 -16.28 -3.32
C LEU A 69 -6.69 -14.89 -3.40
N VAL A 70 -6.99 -14.44 -4.62
CA VAL A 70 -7.56 -13.12 -4.88
C VAL A 70 -9.07 -13.15 -4.65
N LEU A 71 -9.78 -14.16 -5.18
CA LEU A 71 -11.22 -14.34 -5.01
C LEU A 71 -11.62 -14.62 -3.55
N ASN A 72 -10.83 -15.41 -2.84
CA ASN A 72 -11.08 -15.77 -1.44
C ASN A 72 -10.39 -14.81 -0.46
N ARG A 73 -9.69 -13.79 -0.95
CA ARG A 73 -9.08 -12.70 -0.17
C ARG A 73 -8.18 -13.24 0.94
N TRP A 74 -7.22 -14.09 0.58
CA TRP A 74 -6.28 -14.66 1.55
C TRP A 74 -5.29 -13.63 2.06
N ILE A 75 -5.02 -12.57 1.29
CA ILE A 75 -4.10 -11.52 1.72
C ILE A 75 -4.80 -10.57 2.67
N GLU A 76 -4.15 -10.38 3.81
CA GLU A 76 -4.53 -9.48 4.88
C GLU A 76 -3.49 -8.38 4.99
N VAL A 77 -3.96 -7.14 5.13
CA VAL A 77 -3.12 -5.95 5.27
C VAL A 77 -3.52 -5.15 6.51
N LYS A 78 -2.51 -4.60 7.18
CA LYS A 78 -2.65 -3.60 8.23
C LYS A 78 -1.85 -2.37 7.86
N VAL A 79 -2.50 -1.22 7.83
CA VAL A 79 -1.90 0.08 7.52
C VAL A 79 -1.51 0.77 8.83
N LYS A 80 -0.26 0.56 9.25
CA LYS A 80 0.23 1.03 10.56
C LYS A 80 0.29 2.55 10.65
N SER A 81 0.56 3.25 9.54
CA SER A 81 0.54 4.73 9.53
C SER A 81 -0.83 5.33 9.82
N LEU A 82 -1.91 4.53 9.76
CA LEU A 82 -3.26 4.94 10.19
C LEU A 82 -3.61 4.45 11.61
N GLY A 83 -2.66 3.86 12.34
CA GLY A 83 -2.90 3.35 13.69
C GLY A 83 -3.82 2.13 13.74
N GLU A 84 -3.93 1.37 12.66
CA GLU A 84 -4.80 0.19 12.62
C GLU A 84 -4.39 -0.86 13.65
N GLY A 85 -5.36 -1.30 14.48
CA GLY A 85 -5.18 -2.40 15.43
C GLY A 85 -5.40 -3.79 14.84
N SER A 86 -6.18 -3.88 13.75
CA SER A 86 -6.62 -5.13 13.15
C SER A 86 -6.23 -5.23 11.68
N VAL A 87 -6.09 -6.45 11.18
CA VAL A 87 -5.86 -6.73 9.76
C VAL A 87 -7.16 -6.64 8.95
N ASN A 88 -7.03 -6.27 7.67
CA ASN A 88 -8.12 -6.14 6.72
C ASN A 88 -7.86 -7.05 5.51
N LYS A 89 -8.85 -7.84 5.11
CA LYS A 89 -8.75 -8.69 3.91
C LYS A 89 -8.84 -7.86 2.64
N ILE A 90 -7.98 -8.15 1.66
CA ILE A 90 -7.96 -7.50 0.34
C ILE A 90 -7.99 -8.54 -0.79
N GLY A 91 -8.44 -8.11 -1.97
CA GLY A 91 -8.56 -8.95 -3.17
C GLY A 91 -9.84 -8.66 -3.92
N TYR A 92 -10.62 -9.68 -4.25
CA TYR A 92 -11.87 -9.56 -4.98
C TYR A 92 -13.01 -10.23 -4.23
N ASN A 93 -14.21 -9.65 -4.25
CA ASN A 93 -15.41 -10.25 -3.67
C ASN A 93 -16.42 -10.58 -4.76
N ALA A 94 -16.42 -11.84 -5.20
CA ALA A 94 -17.32 -12.33 -6.24
C ALA A 94 -18.78 -12.43 -5.79
N THR A 95 -19.05 -12.43 -4.48
CA THR A 95 -20.41 -12.54 -3.93
C THR A 95 -20.98 -11.18 -3.49
N ALA A 96 -20.22 -10.09 -3.62
CA ALA A 96 -20.78 -8.74 -3.45
C ALA A 96 -21.75 -8.40 -4.58
N THR A 97 -22.65 -7.44 -4.35
CA THR A 97 -23.57 -6.93 -5.36
C THR A 97 -23.36 -5.41 -5.51
N PRO A 98 -22.69 -4.93 -6.59
CA PRO A 98 -22.03 -5.69 -7.64
C PRO A 98 -20.72 -6.36 -7.17
N PRO A 99 -20.26 -7.45 -7.82
CA PRO A 99 -18.95 -8.02 -7.59
C PRO A 99 -17.85 -6.98 -7.83
N GLY A 100 -16.82 -6.97 -6.99
CA GLY A 100 -15.80 -5.92 -7.09
C GLY A 100 -14.58 -6.13 -6.22
N PRO A 101 -13.55 -5.30 -6.42
CA PRO A 101 -12.34 -5.36 -5.63
C PRO A 101 -12.62 -4.96 -4.19
N VAL A 102 -12.07 -5.72 -3.25
CA VAL A 102 -11.94 -5.33 -1.85
C VAL A 102 -10.60 -4.64 -1.72
N THR A 103 -10.66 -3.34 -1.43
CA THR A 103 -9.49 -2.49 -1.31
C THR A 103 -9.36 -1.99 0.13
N ARG A 104 -8.14 -1.60 0.51
CA ARG A 104 -7.88 -0.89 1.76
C ARG A 104 -7.25 0.46 1.46
N ARG A 105 -7.72 1.54 2.09
CA ARG A 105 -7.09 2.86 1.97
C ARG A 105 -5.66 2.80 2.52
N VAL A 106 -4.72 3.39 1.79
CA VAL A 106 -3.30 3.46 2.13
C VAL A 106 -2.95 4.92 2.29
N ALA A 107 -2.81 5.38 3.52
CA ALA A 107 -2.56 6.79 3.81
C ALA A 107 -1.70 6.96 5.06
N THR A 108 -1.13 8.15 5.22
CA THR A 108 -0.44 8.59 6.43
C THR A 108 -1.03 9.91 6.93
N THR A 109 -1.03 10.11 8.23
CA THR A 109 -1.41 11.39 8.88
C THR A 109 -0.18 12.14 9.41
N SER A 110 1.01 11.56 9.25
CA SER A 110 2.25 12.16 9.73
C SER A 110 2.82 13.15 8.73
N SER A 111 3.72 14.00 9.21
CA SER A 111 4.33 15.06 8.40
C SER A 111 5.69 14.65 7.83
N THR A 112 6.06 15.33 6.74
CA THR A 112 7.45 15.39 6.26
C THR A 112 8.04 16.75 6.57
N THR A 113 9.26 16.78 7.12
CA THR A 113 10.03 18.01 7.35
C THR A 113 11.29 18.00 6.50
N ASN A 114 11.48 19.07 5.73
CA ASN A 114 12.69 19.31 4.94
C ASN A 114 13.14 20.77 5.14
N ALA A 115 14.12 21.23 4.35
CA ALA A 115 14.65 22.60 4.46
C ALA A 115 13.63 23.71 4.14
N ASP A 116 12.57 23.40 3.41
CA ASP A 116 11.54 24.36 3.00
C ASP A 116 10.40 24.44 4.03
N GLY A 117 10.31 23.48 4.96
CA GLY A 117 9.33 23.49 6.04
C GLY A 117 8.81 22.11 6.42
N THR A 118 7.65 22.11 7.08
CA THR A 118 6.93 20.90 7.50
C THR A 118 5.61 20.82 6.74
N PHE A 119 5.37 19.67 6.09
CA PHE A 119 4.24 19.41 5.22
C PHE A 119 3.44 18.24 5.77
N THR A 120 2.12 18.36 5.79
CA THR A 120 1.21 17.36 6.36
C THR A 120 0.10 17.06 5.36
N PRO A 121 -0.21 15.78 5.07
CA PRO A 121 -1.36 15.43 4.25
C PRO A 121 -2.65 16.07 4.75
N GLY A 122 -3.41 16.68 3.83
CA GLY A 122 -4.67 17.35 4.14
C GLY A 122 -4.53 18.78 4.70
N VAL A 123 -3.30 19.29 4.86
CA VAL A 123 -3.02 20.65 5.33
C VAL A 123 -2.36 21.45 4.22
N ALA A 124 -2.76 22.71 4.04
CA ALA A 124 -2.17 23.58 3.02
C ALA A 124 -0.63 23.63 3.12
N PRO A 125 0.11 23.53 2.00
CA PRO A 125 -0.38 23.55 0.62
C PRO A 125 -0.94 22.20 0.11
N HIS A 126 -0.76 21.10 0.85
CA HIS A 126 -1.25 19.75 0.54
C HIS A 126 -2.67 19.51 1.05
N ALA A 127 -3.57 20.46 0.80
CA ALA A 127 -4.96 20.36 1.22
C ALA A 127 -5.70 19.27 0.42
N VAL A 128 -6.80 18.78 0.98
CA VAL A 128 -7.72 17.85 0.29
C VAL A 128 -8.20 18.50 -1.01
N ASP A 129 -8.07 17.79 -2.13
CA ASP A 129 -8.61 18.25 -3.40
C ASP A 129 -10.11 17.90 -3.45
N PRO A 130 -11.01 18.88 -3.63
CA PRO A 130 -12.46 18.61 -3.66
C PRO A 130 -12.91 17.80 -4.88
N VAL A 131 -12.09 17.68 -5.94
CA VAL A 131 -12.36 16.95 -7.18
C VAL A 131 -11.84 15.51 -7.14
N VAL A 132 -10.66 15.30 -6.54
CA VAL A 132 -9.96 14.00 -6.53
C VAL A 132 -9.74 13.41 -5.13
N GLY A 133 -10.25 14.01 -4.06
CA GLY A 133 -10.37 13.39 -2.74
C GLY A 133 -9.18 13.64 -1.79
N THR A 134 -8.95 12.71 -0.87
CA THR A 134 -7.99 12.93 0.24
C THR A 134 -6.54 12.79 -0.22
N VAL A 135 -5.68 13.71 0.23
CA VAL A 135 -4.22 13.56 0.11
C VAL A 135 -3.78 12.48 1.09
N ASP A 136 -3.24 11.38 0.55
CA ASP A 136 -2.94 10.18 1.33
C ASP A 136 -1.44 9.99 1.56
N ILE A 137 -0.61 10.31 0.56
CA ILE A 137 0.85 10.21 0.65
C ILE A 137 1.48 11.40 -0.11
N LEU A 138 2.32 12.17 0.57
CA LEU A 138 2.95 13.37 0.01
C LEU A 138 3.96 13.03 -1.09
N GLY A 139 4.08 13.93 -2.06
CA GLY A 139 5.11 13.94 -3.10
C GLY A 139 6.25 14.92 -2.84
N VAL A 140 6.34 15.53 -1.66
CA VAL A 140 7.37 16.54 -1.36
C VAL A 140 8.79 15.96 -1.39
N LYS A 141 9.77 16.77 -1.78
CA LYS A 141 11.19 16.44 -1.73
C LYS A 141 11.59 16.05 -0.30
N ASN A 142 12.45 15.06 -0.16
CA ASN A 142 12.87 14.53 1.13
C ASN A 142 14.23 13.83 1.02
N SER A 143 14.83 13.51 2.16
CA SER A 143 16.10 12.78 2.24
C SER A 143 15.95 11.26 2.08
N GLY A 144 14.72 10.73 2.13
CA GLY A 144 14.43 9.30 2.22
C GLY A 144 14.62 8.71 3.63
N ASP A 145 14.86 9.54 4.63
CA ASP A 145 14.94 9.13 6.04
C ASP A 145 13.53 8.99 6.66
N ILE A 146 13.28 7.85 7.31
CA ILE A 146 11.97 7.51 7.89
C ILE A 146 11.61 8.39 9.10
N ALA A 147 12.59 9.01 9.75
CA ALA A 147 12.30 9.89 10.89
C ALA A 147 11.71 11.23 10.42
N SER A 148 12.22 11.77 9.31
CA SER A 148 11.88 13.09 8.79
C SER A 148 10.85 13.08 7.66
N ALA A 149 10.62 11.97 6.97
CA ALA A 149 9.77 11.91 5.77
C ALA A 149 8.47 11.09 5.93
N LYS A 150 7.86 11.11 7.12
CA LYS A 150 6.69 10.27 7.45
C LYS A 150 5.41 10.61 6.69
N GLY A 151 5.37 11.78 6.03
CA GLY A 151 4.30 12.14 5.11
C GLY A 151 4.47 11.51 3.72
N ASN A 152 5.68 11.09 3.34
CA ASN A 152 6.00 10.54 2.03
C ASN A 152 5.90 9.02 1.96
N PHE A 153 5.62 8.33 3.07
CA PHE A 153 5.48 6.88 3.06
C PHE A 153 4.40 6.38 4.00
N VAL A 154 4.01 5.14 3.76
CA VAL A 154 3.09 4.37 4.57
C VAL A 154 3.73 3.04 4.95
N GLU A 155 3.54 2.63 6.20
CA GLU A 155 3.97 1.32 6.68
C GLU A 155 2.81 0.32 6.56
N LEU A 156 3.03 -0.70 5.73
CA LEU A 156 2.09 -1.79 5.49
C LEU A 156 2.63 -3.07 6.11
N VAL A 157 1.80 -3.77 6.88
CA VAL A 157 2.08 -5.14 7.30
C VAL A 157 1.15 -6.07 6.53
N LEU A 158 1.71 -6.95 5.71
CA LEU A 158 0.96 -7.92 4.93
C LEU A 158 1.24 -9.35 5.39
N GLN A 159 0.21 -10.19 5.31
CA GLN A 159 0.31 -11.63 5.58
C GLN A 159 -0.69 -12.39 4.71
N ALA A 160 -0.47 -13.69 4.52
CA ALA A 160 -1.44 -14.59 3.94
C ALA A 160 -2.11 -15.43 5.02
N ASN A 161 -3.44 -15.46 5.00
CA ASN A 161 -4.27 -16.34 5.81
C ASN A 161 -4.87 -17.41 4.89
N VAL A 162 -4.18 -18.56 4.79
CA VAL A 162 -4.51 -19.62 3.84
C VAL A 162 -5.62 -20.48 4.45
N PRO A 163 -6.80 -20.60 3.80
CA PRO A 163 -7.90 -21.38 4.35
C PRO A 163 -7.60 -22.89 4.31
N THR A 164 -8.32 -23.66 5.11
CA THR A 164 -8.12 -25.12 5.23
C THR A 164 -8.47 -25.90 3.97
N ASN A 165 -9.32 -25.33 3.10
CA ASN A 165 -9.72 -25.91 1.82
C ASN A 165 -8.90 -25.39 0.63
N ALA A 166 -7.81 -24.67 0.89
CA ALA A 166 -6.93 -24.16 -0.16
C ALA A 166 -6.37 -25.29 -1.03
N SER A 167 -6.39 -25.08 -2.34
CA SER A 167 -5.75 -25.99 -3.28
C SER A 167 -4.23 -25.96 -3.10
N ALA A 168 -3.58 -27.14 -3.08
CA ALA A 168 -2.13 -27.21 -3.03
C ALA A 168 -1.53 -26.77 -4.38
N GLY A 169 -0.46 -25.98 -4.34
CA GLY A 169 0.25 -25.55 -5.54
C GLY A 169 0.91 -24.18 -5.40
N LYS A 170 1.58 -23.76 -6.48
CA LYS A 170 2.14 -22.41 -6.57
C LYS A 170 1.02 -21.43 -6.92
N VAL A 171 0.94 -20.34 -6.17
CA VAL A 171 0.00 -19.25 -6.43
C VAL A 171 0.80 -17.98 -6.66
N ASP A 172 0.71 -17.44 -7.88
CA ASP A 172 1.26 -16.13 -8.21
C ASP A 172 0.14 -15.08 -8.16
N PHE A 173 0.45 -13.91 -7.63
CA PHE A 173 -0.47 -12.78 -7.54
C PHE A 173 0.29 -11.47 -7.61
N LEU A 174 -0.44 -10.38 -7.82
CA LEU A 174 0.09 -9.03 -7.82
C LEU A 174 -0.48 -8.27 -6.62
N THR A 175 0.40 -7.63 -5.86
CA THR A 175 0.00 -6.57 -4.92
C THR A 175 -0.05 -5.25 -5.69
N ARG A 176 -1.18 -4.55 -5.66
CA ARG A 176 -1.37 -3.30 -6.42
C ARG A 176 -1.77 -2.17 -5.49
N ILE A 177 -1.07 -1.04 -5.63
CA ILE A 177 -1.53 0.26 -5.14
C ILE A 177 -2.10 1.07 -6.31
N SER A 178 -3.28 1.63 -6.11
CA SER A 178 -3.97 2.51 -7.07
C SER A 178 -4.16 3.87 -6.42
N TYR A 179 -4.01 4.94 -7.18
CA TYR A 179 -4.10 6.32 -6.71
C TYR A 179 -4.47 7.26 -7.85
N GLN A 180 -4.86 8.48 -7.50
CA GLN A 180 -5.05 9.63 -8.39
C GLN A 180 -4.01 10.70 -8.05
N TYR A 181 -3.77 11.63 -8.97
CA TYR A 181 -2.88 12.78 -8.75
C TYR A 181 -3.20 13.91 -9.74
N VAL A 182 -2.79 15.13 -9.38
CA VAL A 182 -2.92 16.38 -10.18
C VAL A 182 -1.60 17.13 -10.29
#